data_AF-A0A496P9C2-F1
#
_entry.id   AF-A0A496P9C2-F1
#
_cell.length_a   1.000
_cell.length_b   1.000
_cell.length_c   1.000
_cell.angle_alpha   90.00
_cell.angle_beta   90.00
_cell.angle_gamma   90.00
#
_symmetry.space_group_name_H-M   'P 1'
#
loop_
_entity.id
_entity.type
_entity.pdbx_description
1 polymer ?
#
loop_
_entity_poly.entity_id
_entity_poly.type
_entity_poly.pdbx_seq_one_letter_code
_entity_poly.pdbx_strand_id
1 'polypeptide(L)'
;MLQVIKRDGTKVPFDKNKIALAIEKAEHSSTGLYEEGLAQRIANEIEEYATKLQKDMTIYAIEDQVYYKLIEYHNPATARAYEGYKAVQAFKRRQNTTDDDVIGLLDRSNISVLDENSNKDAAIVSTQRDLIAGEVSKDIARRKLIPTDILEAHDSGAIHFHDMDYIIQPMFNCCLINLEDMLTNGTVINGKKIDTPKSFQVACTVTTQIIAQVASGQYGGQSINGIDRILAPFVRKSYEKILNNVIEEQVE
;
A
#
# COMPACT_ATOMS: atom_id res chain seq x y z
N MET A 1 31.25 27.45 15.85
CA MET A 1 29.80 27.14 15.82
C MET A 1 29.69 25.63 15.71
N LEU A 2 28.98 24.98 16.64
CA LEU A 2 28.91 23.52 16.68
C LEU A 2 28.25 22.98 15.39
N GLN A 3 28.86 21.97 14.76
CA GLN A 3 28.35 21.37 13.53
C GLN A 3 28.03 19.89 13.72
N VAL A 4 27.09 19.42 12.91
CA VAL A 4 26.70 18.01 12.79
C VAL A 4 27.06 17.51 11.41
N ILE A 5 27.75 16.38 11.36
CA ILE A 5 28.03 15.62 10.14
C ILE A 5 26.82 14.72 9.88
N LYS A 6 26.07 15.02 8.83
CA LYS A 6 24.95 14.20 8.35
C LYS A 6 25.44 12.88 7.77
N ARG A 7 24.50 11.97 7.49
CA ARG A 7 24.78 10.64 6.92
C ARG A 7 25.46 10.69 5.55
N ASP A 8 25.18 11.73 4.77
CA ASP A 8 25.77 12.00 3.46
C ASP A 8 27.13 12.73 3.55
N GLY A 9 27.65 12.94 4.77
CA GLY A 9 28.89 13.66 5.01
C GLY A 9 28.75 15.18 5.03
N THR A 10 27.58 15.74 4.71
CA THR A 10 27.38 17.19 4.74
C THR A 10 27.40 17.74 6.16
N LYS A 11 27.98 18.93 6.35
CA LYS A 11 28.01 19.61 7.64
C LYS A 11 26.90 20.64 7.73
N VAL A 12 26.12 20.56 8.81
CA VAL A 12 25.06 21.54 9.12
C VAL A 12 25.22 22.07 10.54
N PRO A 13 24.66 23.25 10.87
CA PRO A 13 24.63 23.74 12.24
C PRO A 13 23.92 22.73 13.16
N PHE A 14 24.48 22.54 14.36
CA PHE A 14 23.82 21.78 15.41
C PHE A 14 22.52 22.49 15.84
N ASP A 15 21.46 21.72 16.01
CA ASP A 15 20.14 22.21 16.38
C ASP A 15 19.48 21.22 17.35
N LYS A 16 19.49 21.56 18.64
CA LYS A 16 18.89 20.72 19.68
C LYS A 16 17.38 20.55 19.54
N ASN A 17 16.68 21.49 18.91
CA ASN A 17 15.23 21.40 18.77
C ASN A 17 14.84 20.22 17.89
N LYS A 18 15.69 19.86 16.91
CA LYS A 18 15.49 18.64 16.10
C LYS A 18 15.63 17.36 16.91
N ILE A 19 16.47 17.37 17.95
CA ILE A 19 16.63 16.24 18.86
C ILE A 19 15.39 16.11 19.73
N ALA A 20 14.96 17.21 20.36
CA ALA A 20 13.74 17.24 21.18
C ALA A 20 12.51 16.77 20.38
N LEU A 21 12.29 17.33 19.18
CA LEU A 21 11.18 16.92 18.29
C LEU A 21 11.23 15.44 17.90
N ALA A 22 12.43 14.86 17.76
CA ALA A 22 12.56 13.44 17.43
C ALA A 22 12.24 12.54 18.64
N ILE A 23 12.58 12.99 19.87
CA ILE A 23 12.22 12.30 21.11
C ILE A 23 10.70 12.41 21.35
N GLU A 24 10.11 13.60 21.21
CA GLU A 24 8.67 13.82 21.38
C GLU A 24 7.84 12.94 20.44
N LYS A 25 8.29 12.76 19.19
CA LYS A 25 7.64 11.82 18.25
C LYS A 25 7.66 10.38 18.77
N ALA A 26 8.76 9.95 19.37
CA ALA A 26 8.86 8.63 19.97
C ALA A 26 7.99 8.51 21.23
N GLU A 27 7.95 9.56 22.07
CA GLU A 27 7.10 9.63 23.27
C GLU A 27 5.61 9.55 22.94
N HIS A 28 5.18 10.14 21.82
CA HIS A 28 3.80 10.11 21.34
C HIS A 28 3.47 8.92 20.44
N SER A 29 4.40 7.98 20.25
CA SER A 29 4.12 6.73 19.53
C SER A 29 3.23 5.81 20.36
N SER A 30 2.69 4.76 19.73
CA SER A 30 1.83 3.76 20.39
C SER A 30 2.50 3.03 21.57
N THR A 31 3.83 3.03 21.64
CA THR A 31 4.61 2.37 22.70
C THR A 31 5.47 3.34 23.51
N GLY A 32 5.43 4.63 23.18
CA GLY A 32 6.16 5.68 23.87
C GLY A 32 5.58 5.97 25.24
N LEU A 33 6.44 6.41 26.16
CA LEU A 33 6.03 6.95 27.45
C LEU A 33 6.39 8.42 27.46
N TYR A 34 5.37 9.28 27.37
CA TYR A 34 5.55 10.72 27.45
C TYR A 34 5.90 11.15 28.88
N GLU A 35 6.94 11.96 29.01
CA GLU A 35 7.29 12.64 30.26
C GLU A 35 7.53 14.13 29.99
N GLU A 36 6.84 14.98 30.74
CA GLU A 36 6.89 16.43 30.52
C GLU A 36 8.32 16.98 30.63
N GLY A 37 8.77 17.62 29.56
CA GLY A 37 10.08 18.26 29.46
C GLY A 37 11.27 17.31 29.32
N LEU A 38 11.08 15.98 29.31
CA LEU A 38 12.17 15.00 29.18
C LEU A 38 12.94 15.19 27.86
N ALA A 39 12.23 15.30 26.74
CA ALA A 39 12.81 15.53 25.42
C ALA A 39 13.74 16.75 25.39
N GLN A 40 13.32 17.86 26.02
CA GLN A 40 14.11 19.10 26.07
C GLN A 40 15.32 18.97 27.00
N ARG A 41 15.18 18.26 28.14
CA ARG A 41 16.31 17.99 29.05
C ARG A 41 17.39 17.18 28.36
N ILE A 42 17.02 16.07 27.71
CA ILE A 42 17.96 15.22 26.95
C ILE A 42 18.62 16.03 25.83
N ALA A 43 17.86 16.84 25.08
CA ALA A 43 18.40 17.66 24.01
C ALA A 43 19.42 18.70 24.51
N ASN A 44 19.17 19.32 25.68
CA ASN A 44 20.12 20.24 26.31
C ASN A 44 21.40 19.53 26.77
N GLU A 45 21.29 18.34 27.38
CA GLU A 45 22.47 17.57 27.80
C GLU A 45 23.36 17.15 26.62
N ILE A 46 22.74 16.77 25.50
CA ILE A 46 23.49 16.43 24.29
C ILE A 46 24.18 17.66 23.70
N GLU A 47 23.53 18.83 23.73
CA GLU A 47 24.15 20.11 23.33
C GLU A 47 25.36 20.47 24.21
N GLU A 48 25.24 20.32 25.53
CA GLU A 48 26.34 20.54 26.46
C GLU A 48 27.49 19.56 26.23
N TYR A 49 27.18 18.28 26.04
CA TYR A 49 28.17 17.25 25.72
C TYR A 49 28.91 17.58 24.42
N ALA A 50 28.17 17.94 23.37
CA ALA A 50 28.74 18.31 22.07
C ALA A 50 29.63 19.55 22.18
N THR A 51 29.23 20.54 22.98
CA THR A 51 30.00 21.77 23.22
C THR A 51 31.30 21.47 23.95
N LYS A 52 31.28 20.60 24.96
CA LYS A 52 32.47 20.17 25.73
C LYS A 52 33.45 19.35 24.87
N LEU A 53 32.94 18.55 23.94
CA LEU A 53 33.76 17.71 23.06
C LEU A 53 34.64 18.56 22.11
N GLN A 54 34.25 19.79 21.81
CA GLN A 54 34.91 20.70 20.85
C GLN A 54 35.20 20.06 19.48
N LYS A 55 34.37 19.09 19.07
CA LYS A 55 34.44 18.39 17.79
C LYS A 55 33.06 18.27 17.19
N ASP A 56 33.03 18.20 15.86
CA ASP A 56 31.81 17.93 15.13
C ASP A 56 31.28 16.55 15.51
N MET A 57 29.99 16.46 15.84
CA MET A 57 29.33 15.19 16.10
C MET A 57 28.76 14.62 14.81
N THR A 58 28.83 13.31 14.65
CA THR A 58 28.05 12.63 13.61
C THR A 58 26.61 12.50 14.06
N ILE A 59 25.68 12.43 13.10
CA ILE A 59 24.28 12.15 13.40
C ILE A 59 24.10 10.81 14.14
N TYR A 60 24.93 9.81 13.84
CA TYR A 60 24.92 8.52 14.54
C TYR A 60 25.31 8.68 16.01
N ALA A 61 26.34 9.48 16.32
CA ALA A 61 26.73 9.74 17.69
C ALA A 61 25.62 10.46 18.47
N ILE A 62 24.91 11.40 17.84
CA ILE A 62 23.76 12.07 18.46
C ILE A 62 22.64 11.07 18.75
N GLU A 63 22.31 10.21 17.77
CA GLU A 63 21.27 9.18 17.91
C GLU A 63 21.58 8.18 19.03
N ASP A 64 22.84 7.76 19.16
CA ASP A 64 23.29 6.89 20.26
C ASP A 64 23.16 7.61 21.62
N GLN A 65 23.54 8.88 21.69
CA GLN A 65 23.37 9.66 22.92
C GLN A 65 21.90 9.77 23.32
N VAL A 66 20.98 9.99 22.37
CA VAL A 66 19.54 10.00 22.65
C VAL A 66 19.09 8.67 23.26
N TYR A 67 19.48 7.55 22.65
CA TYR A 67 19.13 6.22 23.14
C TYR A 67 19.63 6.00 24.58
N TYR A 68 20.93 6.21 24.83
CA TYR A 68 21.50 5.99 26.16
C TYR A 68 20.92 6.93 27.21
N LYS A 69 20.63 8.19 26.86
CA LYS A 69 19.98 9.13 27.75
C LYS A 69 18.55 8.70 28.10
N LEU A 70 17.77 8.21 27.14
CA LEU A 70 16.43 7.67 27.45
C LEU A 70 16.48 6.46 28.40
N ILE A 71 17.51 5.62 28.30
CA ILE A 71 17.74 4.53 29.26
C ILE A 71 18.16 5.05 30.64
N GLU A 72 19.05 6.04 30.69
CA GLU A 72 19.51 6.69 31.94
C GLU A 72 18.33 7.34 32.70
N TYR A 73 17.40 7.95 31.96
CA TYR A 73 16.16 8.52 32.49
C TYR A 73 15.06 7.47 32.76
N HIS A 74 15.39 6.18 32.79
CA HIS A 74 14.45 5.09 33.07
C HIS A 74 13.23 5.05 32.13
N ASN A 75 13.40 5.49 30.87
CA ASN A 75 12.37 5.46 29.84
C ASN A 75 12.72 4.49 28.68
N PRO A 76 12.82 3.17 28.94
CA PRO A 76 13.15 2.18 27.93
C PRO A 76 12.04 1.98 26.88
N ALA A 77 10.80 2.39 27.19
CA ALA A 77 9.69 2.34 26.27
C ALA A 77 9.91 3.34 25.11
N THR A 78 10.16 4.62 25.43
CA THR A 78 10.49 5.64 24.44
C THR A 78 11.82 5.36 23.73
N ALA A 79 12.81 4.76 24.39
CA ALA A 79 14.05 4.34 23.73
C ALA A 79 13.80 3.33 22.61
N ARG A 80 12.93 2.33 22.83
CA ARG A 80 12.54 1.36 21.79
C ARG A 80 11.75 2.00 20.66
N ALA A 81 10.79 2.88 21.00
CA ALA A 81 10.03 3.63 20.00
C ALA A 81 10.94 4.50 19.12
N TYR A 82 11.94 5.15 19.72
CA TYR A 82 12.91 5.98 19.01
C TYR A 82 13.76 5.17 18.02
N GLU A 83 14.19 3.96 18.39
CA GLU A 83 14.89 3.05 17.48
C GLU A 83 14.00 2.60 16.31
N GLY A 84 12.71 2.29 16.59
CA GLY A 84 11.72 1.99 15.55
C GLY A 84 11.56 3.13 14.55
N TYR A 85 11.36 4.35 15.06
CA TYR A 85 11.26 5.56 14.24
C TYR A 85 12.51 5.77 13.38
N LYS A 86 13.71 5.62 13.96
CA LYS A 86 14.98 5.70 13.23
C LYS A 86 15.06 4.67 12.11
N ALA A 87 14.67 3.42 12.38
CA ALA A 87 14.70 2.33 11.41
C ALA A 87 13.77 2.63 10.22
N VAL A 88 12.54 3.07 10.49
CA VAL A 88 11.59 3.46 9.44
C VAL A 88 12.12 4.65 8.64
N GLN A 89 12.64 5.69 9.30
CA GLN A 89 13.22 6.84 8.62
C GLN A 89 14.44 6.46 7.77
N ALA A 90 15.27 5.52 8.22
CA ALA A 90 16.39 4.99 7.45
C ALA A 90 15.90 4.22 6.21
N PHE A 91 14.85 3.42 6.35
CA PHE A 91 14.21 2.70 5.25
C PHE A 91 13.64 3.65 4.19
N LYS A 92 12.88 4.69 4.58
CA LYS A 92 12.30 5.70 3.67
C LYS A 92 13.33 6.43 2.78
N ARG A 93 14.59 6.49 3.23
CA ARG A 93 15.71 7.12 2.52
C ARG A 93 16.39 6.22 1.49
N ARG A 94 16.20 4.90 1.55
CA ARG A 94 16.76 3.98 0.55
C ARG A 94 16.14 4.25 -0.83
N GLN A 95 16.95 4.20 -1.88
CA GLN A 95 16.49 4.45 -3.25
C GLN A 95 16.04 3.15 -3.95
N ASN A 96 16.83 2.08 -3.86
CA ASN A 96 16.49 0.74 -4.39
C ASN A 96 16.52 -0.28 -3.25
N THR A 97 15.41 -1.00 -3.07
CA THR A 97 15.23 -2.03 -2.04
C THR A 97 14.53 -3.28 -2.55
N THR A 98 14.05 -3.27 -3.79
CA THR A 98 13.14 -4.29 -4.34
C THR A 98 13.84 -5.41 -5.09
N ASP A 99 15.12 -5.26 -5.45
CA ASP A 99 15.80 -6.21 -6.35
C ASP A 99 15.89 -7.60 -5.72
N ASP A 100 16.24 -7.69 -4.44
CA ASP A 100 16.31 -8.97 -3.71
C ASP A 100 14.92 -9.60 -3.52
N ASP A 101 13.88 -8.79 -3.27
CA ASP A 101 12.50 -9.27 -3.14
C ASP A 101 11.97 -9.83 -4.47
N VAL A 102 12.25 -9.13 -5.58
CA VAL A 102 11.87 -9.54 -6.93
C VAL A 102 12.64 -10.80 -7.35
N ILE A 103 13.94 -10.89 -7.07
CA ILE A 103 14.74 -12.09 -7.34
C ILE A 103 14.24 -13.27 -6.49
N GLY A 104 13.97 -13.02 -5.21
CA GLY A 104 13.44 -14.00 -4.26
C GLY A 104 12.05 -14.54 -4.65
N LEU A 105 11.31 -13.77 -5.44
CA LEU A 105 10.05 -14.22 -6.03
C LEU A 105 10.27 -15.14 -7.24
N LEU A 106 11.21 -14.77 -8.11
CA LEU A 106 11.52 -15.53 -9.32
C LEU A 106 12.12 -16.90 -9.00
N ASP A 107 12.92 -16.98 -7.94
CA ASP A 107 13.54 -18.23 -7.47
C ASP A 107 12.66 -19.00 -6.45
N ARG A 108 11.51 -18.43 -6.06
CA ARG A 108 10.55 -18.97 -5.07
C ARG A 108 11.12 -19.16 -3.67
N SER A 109 12.15 -18.39 -3.30
CA SER A 109 12.73 -18.41 -1.95
C SER A 109 11.97 -17.52 -0.96
N ASN A 110 11.20 -16.54 -1.43
CA ASN A 110 10.48 -15.58 -0.59
C ASN A 110 9.06 -16.06 -0.23
N ILE A 111 8.95 -16.91 0.79
CA ILE A 111 7.67 -17.52 1.24
C ILE A 111 6.64 -16.46 1.66
N SER A 112 7.05 -15.36 2.30
CA SER A 112 6.12 -14.32 2.74
C SER A 112 5.34 -13.67 1.59
N VAL A 113 5.97 -13.50 0.42
CA VAL A 113 5.29 -12.94 -0.76
C VAL A 113 4.39 -13.98 -1.43
N LEU A 114 4.77 -15.26 -1.36
CA LEU A 114 3.97 -16.36 -1.88
C LEU A 114 2.70 -16.60 -1.06
N ASP A 115 2.77 -16.42 0.26
CA ASP A 115 1.68 -16.73 1.20
C ASP A 115 0.73 -15.54 1.48
N GLU A 116 1.10 -14.33 1.09
CA GLU A 116 0.26 -13.13 1.34
C GLU A 116 -1.10 -13.21 0.64
N ASN A 117 -1.16 -13.88 -0.52
CA ASN A 117 -2.41 -14.07 -1.25
C ASN A 117 -2.60 -15.55 -1.58
N SER A 118 -3.22 -16.30 -0.65
CA SER A 118 -3.47 -17.74 -0.76
C SER A 118 -4.26 -18.17 -2.01
N ASN A 119 -4.87 -17.22 -2.73
CA ASN A 119 -5.63 -17.47 -3.95
C ASN A 119 -4.78 -17.36 -5.23
N LYS A 120 -3.50 -16.95 -5.13
CA LYS A 120 -2.62 -16.70 -6.26
C LYS A 120 -1.55 -17.79 -6.37
N ASP A 121 -1.65 -18.64 -7.39
CA ASP A 121 -0.58 -19.61 -7.69
C ASP A 121 0.63 -18.88 -8.31
N ALA A 122 1.69 -18.73 -7.52
CA ALA A 122 2.93 -18.05 -7.89
C ALA A 122 3.75 -18.79 -8.97
N ALA A 123 3.37 -20.00 -9.37
CA ALA A 123 3.94 -20.65 -10.54
C ALA A 123 3.42 -20.08 -11.87
N ILE A 124 2.24 -19.43 -11.85
CA ILE A 124 1.61 -18.89 -13.05
C ILE A 124 2.26 -17.55 -13.43
N VAL A 125 2.61 -17.39 -14.70
CA VAL A 125 3.28 -16.19 -15.23
C VAL A 125 2.49 -14.90 -14.95
N SER A 126 1.16 -14.92 -15.07
CA SER A 126 0.33 -13.76 -14.75
C SER A 126 0.44 -13.38 -13.27
N THR A 127 0.47 -14.37 -12.38
CA THR A 127 0.65 -14.16 -10.94
C THR A 127 2.04 -13.59 -10.63
N GLN A 128 3.09 -14.11 -11.26
CA GLN A 128 4.45 -13.59 -11.05
C GLN A 128 4.55 -12.11 -11.44
N ARG A 129 3.97 -11.73 -12.58
CA ARG A 129 3.93 -10.33 -13.02
C ARG A 129 3.20 -9.42 -12.02
N ASP A 130 2.08 -9.90 -11.48
CA ASP A 130 1.28 -9.18 -10.49
C ASP A 130 2.04 -9.04 -9.16
N LEU A 131 2.64 -10.11 -8.64
CA LEU A 131 3.43 -10.06 -7.41
C LEU A 131 4.67 -9.16 -7.54
N ILE A 132 5.37 -9.16 -8.67
CA ILE A 132 6.48 -8.23 -8.92
C ILE A 132 6.00 -6.77 -8.86
N ALA A 133 4.86 -6.47 -9.50
CA ALA A 133 4.26 -5.14 -9.44
C ALA A 133 3.82 -4.79 -8.00
N GLY A 134 3.31 -5.78 -7.26
CA GLY A 134 2.92 -5.67 -5.86
C GLY A 134 4.08 -5.30 -4.94
N GLU A 135 5.21 -6.01 -5.05
CA GLU A 135 6.41 -5.72 -4.24
C GLU A 135 6.97 -4.32 -4.51
N VAL A 136 7.04 -3.93 -5.78
CA VAL A 136 7.44 -2.57 -6.16
C VAL A 136 6.46 -1.54 -5.57
N SER A 137 5.17 -1.84 -5.58
CA SER A 137 4.13 -0.96 -5.04
C SER A 137 4.22 -0.81 -3.53
N LYS A 138 4.36 -1.92 -2.79
CA LYS A 138 4.56 -1.88 -1.32
C LYS A 138 5.78 -1.08 -0.95
N ASP A 139 6.92 -1.33 -1.61
CA ASP A 139 8.16 -0.64 -1.30
C ASP A 139 8.02 0.89 -1.51
N ILE A 140 7.46 1.32 -2.64
CA ILE A 140 7.20 2.74 -2.90
C ILE A 140 6.21 3.31 -1.88
N ALA A 141 5.13 2.60 -1.58
CA ALA A 141 4.11 3.03 -0.62
C ALA A 141 4.70 3.28 0.76
N ARG A 142 5.43 2.30 1.30
CA ARG A 142 6.10 2.37 2.60
C ARG A 142 7.15 3.49 2.64
N ARG A 143 7.91 3.67 1.57
CA ARG A 143 8.99 4.68 1.53
C ARG A 143 8.49 6.10 1.33
N LYS A 144 7.47 6.31 0.49
CA LYS A 144 7.14 7.61 -0.10
C LYS A 144 5.71 8.10 0.18
N LEU A 145 4.74 7.21 0.35
CA LEU A 145 3.33 7.59 0.44
C LEU A 145 2.79 7.54 1.86
N ILE A 146 3.08 6.46 2.59
CA ILE A 146 2.47 6.20 3.89
C ILE A 146 3.18 7.03 4.99
N PRO A 147 2.43 7.78 5.82
CA PRO A 147 2.95 8.45 7.02
C PRO A 147 3.71 7.50 7.95
N THR A 148 4.72 8.02 8.66
CA THR A 148 5.62 7.17 9.47
C THR A 148 4.91 6.48 10.63
N ASP A 149 4.02 7.20 11.31
CA ASP A 149 3.19 6.72 12.40
C ASP A 149 2.27 5.56 11.97
N ILE A 150 1.64 5.68 10.78
CA ILE A 150 0.81 4.60 10.21
C ILE A 150 1.65 3.37 9.88
N LEU A 151 2.85 3.58 9.32
CA LEU A 151 3.76 2.49 8.97
C LEU A 151 4.27 1.75 10.21
N GLU A 152 4.65 2.47 11.27
CA GLU A 152 5.06 1.88 12.55
C GLU A 152 3.92 1.09 13.20
N ALA A 153 2.69 1.61 13.14
CA ALA A 153 1.52 0.89 13.64
C ALA A 153 1.23 -0.39 12.83
N HIS A 154 1.44 -0.36 11.51
CA HIS A 154 1.30 -1.54 10.66
C HIS A 154 2.38 -2.59 10.95
N ASP A 155 3.64 -2.17 11.03
CA ASP A 155 4.79 -3.06 11.23
C ASP A 155 4.81 -3.70 12.64
N SER A 156 4.26 -3.00 13.64
CA SER A 156 4.07 -3.55 14.99
C SER A 156 2.84 -4.44 15.14
N GLY A 157 1.99 -4.55 14.11
CA GLY A 157 0.72 -5.27 14.15
C GLY A 157 -0.38 -4.57 14.94
N ALA A 158 -0.19 -3.31 15.34
CA ALA A 158 -1.21 -2.51 16.01
C ALA A 158 -2.38 -2.18 15.07
N ILE A 159 -2.10 -2.03 13.77
CA ILE A 159 -3.09 -1.96 12.69
C ILE A 159 -2.67 -2.87 11.54
N HIS A 160 -3.57 -3.10 10.59
CA HIS A 160 -3.25 -3.74 9.32
C HIS A 160 -3.70 -2.84 8.17
N PHE A 161 -2.73 -2.40 7.35
CA PHE A 161 -3.01 -1.64 6.14
C PHE A 161 -3.28 -2.66 5.02
N HIS A 162 -4.54 -2.78 4.62
CA HIS A 162 -4.95 -3.70 3.56
C HIS A 162 -4.46 -3.25 2.18
N ASP A 163 -4.14 -4.23 1.32
CA ASP A 163 -3.88 -4.05 -0.11
C ASP A 163 -2.79 -3.00 -0.43
N MET A 164 -1.74 -2.95 0.40
CA MET A 164 -0.61 -2.03 0.24
C MET A 164 0.15 -2.25 -1.08
N ASP A 165 0.07 -3.45 -1.64
CA ASP A 165 0.58 -3.86 -2.96
C ASP A 165 -0.16 -3.20 -4.14
N TYR A 166 -1.29 -2.52 -3.90
CA TYR A 166 -2.06 -1.85 -4.94
C TYR A 166 -2.16 -0.32 -4.77
N ILE A 167 -1.79 0.21 -3.60
CA ILE A 167 -2.07 1.61 -3.19
C ILE A 167 -1.41 2.70 -4.05
N ILE A 168 -0.33 2.38 -4.78
CA ILE A 168 0.36 3.37 -5.64
C ILE A 168 -0.45 3.70 -6.90
N GLN A 169 -1.40 2.84 -7.26
CA GLN A 169 -2.29 3.01 -8.40
C GLN A 169 -3.62 3.59 -7.91
N PRO A 170 -4.30 4.46 -8.70
CA PRO A 170 -5.57 5.06 -8.33
C PRO A 170 -6.73 4.05 -8.50
N MET A 171 -6.69 2.98 -7.72
CA MET A 171 -7.70 1.92 -7.71
C MET A 171 -8.50 1.97 -6.42
N PHE A 172 -9.73 1.49 -6.48
CA PHE A 172 -10.59 1.31 -5.31
C PHE A 172 -10.72 -0.17 -4.97
N ASN A 173 -11.34 -0.46 -3.82
CA ASN A 173 -11.49 -1.82 -3.32
C ASN A 173 -12.59 -2.60 -4.08
N CYS A 174 -13.83 -2.50 -3.63
CA CYS A 174 -14.95 -3.26 -4.16
C CYS A 174 -16.00 -2.35 -4.80
N CYS A 175 -16.82 -2.92 -5.70
CA CYS A 175 -18.02 -2.25 -6.19
C CYS A 175 -19.20 -3.19 -6.46
N LEU A 176 -20.37 -2.59 -6.58
CA LEU A 176 -21.54 -3.18 -7.24
C LEU A 176 -21.57 -2.68 -8.68
N ILE A 177 -21.42 -3.60 -9.64
CA ILE A 177 -21.45 -3.25 -11.07
C ILE A 177 -22.88 -2.87 -11.44
N ASN A 178 -23.05 -1.67 -11.99
CA ASN A 178 -24.32 -1.25 -12.58
C ASN A 178 -24.54 -1.90 -13.95
N LEU A 179 -24.65 -3.23 -13.97
CA LEU A 179 -24.74 -4.01 -15.20
C LEU A 179 -25.99 -3.66 -16.01
N GLU A 180 -27.10 -3.34 -15.34
CA GLU A 180 -28.36 -2.96 -15.99
C GLU A 180 -28.18 -1.74 -16.89
N ASP A 181 -27.54 -0.68 -16.39
CA ASP A 181 -27.24 0.52 -17.16
C ASP A 181 -26.29 0.21 -18.33
N MET A 182 -25.19 -0.50 -18.04
CA MET A 182 -24.16 -0.83 -19.05
C MET A 182 -24.71 -1.66 -20.21
N LEU A 183 -25.66 -2.56 -19.95
CA LEU A 183 -26.30 -3.37 -20.99
C LEU A 183 -27.45 -2.63 -21.69
N THR A 184 -28.18 -1.77 -20.99
CA THR A 184 -29.37 -1.09 -21.54
C THR A 184 -28.98 0.12 -22.38
N ASN A 185 -28.03 0.93 -21.90
CA ASN A 185 -27.60 2.18 -22.53
C ASN A 185 -26.33 2.01 -23.38
N GLY A 186 -25.77 0.80 -23.38
CA GLY A 186 -24.47 0.52 -23.97
C GLY A 186 -23.33 0.94 -23.04
N THR A 187 -22.13 0.48 -23.36
CA THR A 187 -20.93 0.74 -22.57
C THR A 187 -19.70 0.89 -23.46
N VAL A 188 -18.56 1.24 -22.89
CA VAL A 188 -17.27 1.29 -23.60
C VAL A 188 -16.31 0.33 -22.92
N ILE A 189 -15.80 -0.62 -23.69
CA ILE A 189 -14.80 -1.59 -23.24
C ILE A 189 -13.57 -1.41 -24.12
N ASN A 190 -12.41 -1.11 -23.52
CA ASN A 190 -11.15 -0.88 -24.24
C ASN A 190 -11.26 0.13 -25.40
N GLY A 191 -11.95 1.24 -25.16
CA GLY A 191 -12.15 2.30 -26.16
C GLY A 191 -13.11 1.92 -27.30
N LYS A 192 -13.79 0.77 -27.22
CA LYS A 192 -14.80 0.34 -28.19
C LYS A 192 -16.19 0.43 -27.56
N LYS A 193 -17.10 1.14 -28.25
CA LYS A 193 -18.50 1.19 -27.88
C LYS A 193 -19.15 -0.18 -28.10
N ILE A 194 -19.84 -0.66 -27.08
CA ILE A 194 -20.67 -1.85 -27.09
C ILE A 194 -22.12 -1.37 -27.01
N ASP A 195 -22.90 -1.63 -28.04
CA ASP A 195 -24.34 -1.32 -28.03
C ASP A 195 -25.13 -2.37 -27.23
N THR A 196 -26.37 -2.04 -26.90
CA THR A 196 -27.33 -2.93 -26.22
C THR A 196 -27.37 -4.31 -26.89
N PRO A 197 -27.13 -5.40 -26.14
CA PRO A 197 -27.19 -6.76 -26.68
C PRO A 197 -28.56 -7.09 -27.29
N LYS A 198 -28.53 -7.86 -28.38
CA LYS A 198 -29.73 -8.30 -29.12
C LYS A 198 -30.11 -9.76 -28.86
N SER A 199 -29.36 -10.45 -28.01
CA SER A 199 -29.65 -11.83 -27.59
C SER A 199 -29.06 -12.10 -26.21
N PHE A 200 -29.58 -13.12 -25.53
CA PHE A 200 -29.08 -13.58 -24.24
C PHE A 200 -27.60 -13.97 -24.30
N GLN A 201 -27.19 -14.73 -25.32
CA GLN A 201 -25.80 -15.13 -25.50
C GLN A 201 -24.86 -13.92 -25.59
N VAL A 202 -25.22 -12.90 -26.37
CA VAL A 202 -24.42 -11.68 -26.50
C VAL A 202 -24.40 -10.90 -25.18
N ALA A 203 -25.53 -10.82 -24.46
CA ALA A 203 -25.59 -10.18 -23.16
C ALA A 203 -24.66 -10.86 -22.13
N CYS A 204 -24.62 -12.20 -22.11
CA CYS A 204 -23.70 -12.96 -21.28
C CYS A 204 -22.24 -12.68 -21.66
N THR A 205 -21.91 -12.67 -22.95
CA THR A 205 -20.54 -12.34 -23.42
C THR A 205 -20.10 -10.93 -23.01
N VAL A 206 -20.97 -9.94 -23.16
CA VAL A 206 -20.65 -8.56 -22.72
C VAL A 206 -20.52 -8.51 -21.21
N THR A 207 -21.38 -9.22 -20.47
CA THR A 207 -21.31 -9.30 -19.00
C THR A 207 -19.96 -9.87 -18.53
N THR A 208 -19.46 -10.96 -19.14
CA THR A 208 -18.15 -11.52 -18.75
C THR A 208 -17.00 -10.57 -19.08
N GLN A 209 -17.08 -9.83 -20.19
CA GLN A 209 -16.10 -8.80 -20.52
C GLN A 209 -16.10 -7.66 -19.50
N ILE A 210 -17.29 -7.19 -19.08
CA ILE A 210 -17.42 -6.17 -18.04
C ILE A 210 -16.78 -6.64 -16.73
N ILE A 211 -17.13 -7.85 -16.27
CA ILE A 211 -16.57 -8.47 -15.06
C ILE A 211 -15.04 -8.53 -15.12
N ALA A 212 -14.46 -8.92 -16.26
CA ALA A 212 -13.01 -9.00 -16.41
C ALA A 212 -12.33 -7.62 -16.36
N GLN A 213 -12.95 -6.60 -16.97
CA GLN A 213 -12.42 -5.23 -16.95
C GLN A 213 -12.53 -4.58 -15.57
N VAL A 214 -13.66 -4.74 -14.89
CA VAL A 214 -13.83 -4.21 -13.52
C VAL A 214 -12.85 -4.88 -12.58
N ALA A 215 -12.68 -6.22 -12.64
CA ALA A 215 -11.67 -6.94 -11.87
C ALA A 215 -10.24 -6.39 -12.07
N SER A 216 -9.92 -5.94 -13.28
CA SER A 216 -8.60 -5.43 -13.61
C SER A 216 -8.39 -3.96 -13.22
N GLY A 217 -9.46 -3.26 -12.81
CA GLY A 217 -9.45 -1.85 -12.40
C GLY A 217 -9.60 -1.63 -10.89
N GLN A 218 -9.67 -2.71 -10.11
CA GLN A 218 -9.86 -2.70 -8.67
C GLN A 218 -9.06 -3.85 -8.04
N TYR A 219 -8.79 -3.81 -6.73
CA TYR A 219 -8.08 -4.89 -6.02
C TYR A 219 -9.00 -5.76 -5.16
N GLY A 220 -10.28 -5.39 -5.05
CA GLY A 220 -11.27 -6.10 -4.26
C GLY A 220 -12.28 -6.92 -5.06
N GLY A 221 -13.30 -7.39 -4.32
CA GLY A 221 -14.43 -8.11 -4.87
C GLY A 221 -15.39 -7.24 -5.70
N GLN A 222 -16.07 -7.87 -6.64
CA GLN A 222 -17.13 -7.26 -7.45
C GLN A 222 -18.41 -8.09 -7.31
N SER A 223 -19.55 -7.42 -7.39
CA SER A 223 -20.84 -8.11 -7.33
C SER A 223 -21.84 -7.49 -8.29
N ILE A 224 -22.71 -8.32 -8.83
CA ILE A 224 -23.84 -7.91 -9.68
C ILE A 224 -25.11 -8.26 -8.91
N ASN A 225 -25.85 -7.24 -8.48
CA ASN A 225 -27.11 -7.44 -7.78
C ASN A 225 -28.26 -7.62 -8.80
N GLY A 226 -29.01 -8.72 -8.68
CA GLY A 226 -30.16 -9.00 -9.54
C GLY A 226 -29.80 -9.44 -10.95
N ILE A 227 -28.76 -10.27 -11.11
CA ILE A 227 -28.31 -10.76 -12.42
C ILE A 227 -29.41 -11.47 -13.23
N ASP A 228 -30.30 -12.18 -12.53
CA ASP A 228 -31.50 -12.83 -13.08
C ASP A 228 -32.46 -11.82 -13.69
N ARG A 229 -32.81 -10.77 -12.95
CA ARG A 229 -33.68 -9.68 -13.40
C ARG A 229 -33.04 -8.89 -14.55
N ILE A 230 -31.75 -8.60 -14.45
CA ILE A 230 -31.01 -7.81 -15.44
C ILE A 230 -30.90 -8.55 -16.77
N LEU A 231 -30.71 -9.88 -16.74
CA LEU A 231 -30.54 -10.67 -17.95
C LEU A 231 -31.86 -11.18 -18.55
N ALA A 232 -32.95 -11.22 -17.77
CA ALA A 232 -34.26 -11.71 -18.23
C ALA A 232 -34.78 -11.05 -19.52
N PRO A 233 -34.65 -9.73 -19.76
CA PRO A 233 -35.06 -9.12 -21.03
C PRO A 233 -34.33 -9.71 -22.24
N PHE A 234 -33.06 -10.08 -22.10
CA PHE A 234 -32.29 -10.66 -23.21
C PHE A 234 -32.64 -12.13 -23.47
N VAL A 235 -33.08 -12.87 -22.43
CA VAL A 235 -33.69 -14.21 -22.60
C VAL A 235 -34.96 -14.10 -23.43
N ARG A 236 -35.84 -13.14 -23.11
CA ARG A 236 -37.07 -12.89 -23.87
C ARG A 236 -36.77 -12.56 -25.34
N LYS A 237 -35.80 -11.67 -25.61
CA LYS A 237 -35.36 -11.33 -26.98
C LYS A 237 -34.87 -12.56 -27.76
N SER A 238 -34.08 -13.41 -27.11
CA SER A 238 -33.62 -14.66 -27.71
C SER A 238 -34.78 -15.61 -28.04
N TYR A 239 -35.73 -15.77 -27.11
CA TYR A 239 -36.91 -16.60 -27.32
C TYR A 239 -37.74 -16.12 -28.52
N GLU A 240 -38.07 -14.82 -28.57
CA GLU A 240 -38.86 -14.23 -29.65
C GLU A 240 -38.17 -14.39 -31.00
N LYS A 241 -36.85 -14.16 -31.06
CA LYS A 241 -36.05 -14.36 -32.27
C LYS A 241 -36.13 -15.82 -32.76
N ILE A 242 -35.91 -16.78 -31.86
CA ILE A 242 -35.95 -18.21 -32.22
C ILE A 242 -37.35 -18.62 -32.67
N LEU A 243 -38.38 -18.17 -31.95
CA LEU A 243 -39.78 -18.46 -32.30
C LEU A 243 -40.12 -17.95 -33.70
N ASN A 244 -39.77 -16.70 -34.02
CA ASN A 244 -40.03 -16.12 -35.33
C ASN A 244 -39.32 -16.89 -36.46
N ASN A 245 -38.05 -17.23 -36.26
CA ASN A 245 -37.29 -18.03 -37.22
C ASN A 245 -37.97 -19.39 -37.49
N VAL A 246 -38.41 -20.10 -36.45
CA VAL A 246 -39.08 -21.41 -36.60
C VAL A 246 -40.44 -21.26 -37.29
N ILE A 247 -41.18 -20.17 -37.06
CA ILE A 247 -42.44 -19.91 -37.77
C ILE A 247 -42.17 -19.63 -39.25
N GLU A 248 -41.15 -18.85 -39.58
CA GLU A 248 -40.74 -18.58 -40.97
C GLU A 248 -40.34 -19.87 -41.70
N GLU A 249 -39.55 -20.74 -41.06
CA GLU A 249 -39.15 -22.06 -41.58
C GLU A 249 -40.34 -23.01 -41.86
N GLN A 250 -41.50 -22.81 -41.22
CA GLN A 250 -42.69 -23.63 -41.47
C GLN A 250 -43.50 -23.16 -42.69
N VAL A 251 -43.23 -21.95 -43.20
CA VAL A 251 -43.94 -21.35 -44.33
C VAL A 251 -43.21 -21.59 -45.66
N GLU A 252 -41.90 -21.88 -45.60
CA GLU A 252 -41.07 -22.32 -46.74
C GLU A 252 -41.22 -23.83 -47.03
#